data_AF-A0A5K7XF00-F1
#
_entry.id   AF-A0A5K7XF00-F1
#
_cell.length_a   1.000
_cell.length_b   1.000
_cell.length_c   1.000
_cell.angle_alpha   90.00
_cell.angle_beta   90.00
_cell.angle_gamma   90.00
#
_symmetry.space_group_name_H-M   'P 1'
#
loop_
_entity.id
_entity.type
_entity.pdbx_description
1 polymer ?
#
loop_
_entity_poly.entity_id
_entity_poly.type
_entity_poly.pdbx_seq_one_letter_code
_entity_poly.pdbx_strand_id
1 'polypeptide(L)'
;MKRLLPSCLIACSLIACVISSPVRAQNLLLNGDLEVQSIEVPNWTLQEFRTGSSAEVNSVTREGFANQPASVTGEYGIWLRPWAAGDTSTEMVNGVISQIVPGVASENYTFTGWSKFEQNYAGGVTNLDFFSPLDPGQTGTVPSPTNTLFEMAFLDASNSVIGTPITMDLRTARGPVPNNNTWIQHTLSGAAPAGTANIRVSASMLNGVFNTNPSQSAFVDNFSLTGSSAPTTEKLANPNFNLLPPEFPGSFTLTESPSGRDTAGGASFANRQAPGANGVWLKAFSGSLADPSDATLSQTVAATVGGNYTFSAWSKWETNYSGGLAAISGSPSPTQTLIELAFLDAGNVVIGTPVTVNLKTAGQLNDNTWRQYSVNGIAPAGAVNVRVSAIMNDGVNSGANPQSAFFDDLSLTLAAAPANDADFNNDGIVDGKDFLIWQRGFGTAAGATNGVGDANADGAVNAADLTVWKDRFGQPSAAAAVQAVPEPASLAGACVALALIGYSSRGQRGRRSN
;
A
#
# COMPACT_ATOMS: atom_id res chain seq x y z
N MET A 1 53.20 25.91 41.97
CA MET A 1 52.82 26.52 40.68
C MET A 1 52.91 25.45 39.60
N LYS A 2 51.79 24.75 39.33
CA LYS A 2 51.71 23.67 38.34
C LYS A 2 51.22 24.25 37.02
N ARG A 3 51.95 23.98 35.94
CA ARG A 3 51.66 24.38 34.55
C ARG A 3 50.65 23.43 33.91
N LEU A 4 49.78 24.00 33.08
CA LEU A 4 48.77 23.37 32.24
C LEU A 4 49.38 22.48 31.14
N LEU A 5 48.69 21.38 30.83
CA LEU A 5 48.78 20.63 29.57
C LEU A 5 47.32 20.39 29.09
N PRO A 6 47.00 20.56 27.79
CA PRO A 6 45.67 20.33 27.25
C PRO A 6 45.48 18.86 26.85
N SER A 7 44.38 18.27 27.30
CA SER A 7 43.96 16.91 26.92
C SER A 7 43.39 16.90 25.50
N CYS A 8 44.04 16.18 24.61
CA CYS A 8 43.56 15.87 23.26
C CYS A 8 42.52 14.75 23.34
N LEU A 9 41.25 15.05 23.06
CA LEU A 9 40.18 14.07 22.90
C LEU A 9 40.05 13.76 21.40
N ILE A 10 40.50 12.57 21.01
CA ILE A 10 40.31 12.00 19.67
C ILE A 10 38.86 11.50 19.59
N ALA A 11 38.01 12.20 18.84
CA ALA A 11 36.69 11.72 18.49
C ALA A 11 36.81 10.72 17.33
N CYS A 12 36.58 9.45 17.62
CA CYS A 12 36.50 8.38 16.63
C CYS A 12 35.09 8.41 16.01
N SER A 13 34.97 8.95 14.79
CA SER A 13 33.70 8.98 14.05
C SER A 13 33.36 7.56 13.56
N LEU A 14 32.42 6.90 14.22
CA LEU A 14 31.72 5.74 13.66
C LEU A 14 30.86 6.21 12.48
N ILE A 15 31.28 5.85 11.26
CA ILE A 15 30.45 5.97 10.06
C ILE A 15 29.39 4.87 10.15
N ALA A 16 28.19 5.23 10.61
CA ALA A 16 27.01 4.39 10.45
C ALA A 16 26.60 4.43 8.97
N CYS A 17 26.91 3.37 8.23
CA CYS A 17 26.35 3.12 6.91
C CYS A 17 24.84 2.90 7.08
N VAL A 18 24.05 3.94 6.83
CA VAL A 18 22.59 3.84 6.77
C VAL A 18 22.25 3.16 5.44
N ILE A 19 22.03 1.86 5.49
CA ILE A 19 21.42 1.12 4.40
C ILE A 19 19.97 1.63 4.32
N SER A 20 19.65 2.42 3.29
CA SER A 20 18.27 2.86 3.06
C SER A 20 17.41 1.65 2.71
N SER A 21 16.57 1.21 3.64
CA SER A 21 15.54 0.21 3.37
C SER A 21 14.54 0.76 2.35
N PRO A 22 14.13 0.00 1.32
CA PRO A 22 13.13 0.45 0.36
C PRO A 22 11.79 0.69 1.07
N VAL A 23 11.21 1.84 0.79
CA VAL A 23 10.01 2.40 1.39
C VAL A 23 8.78 1.70 0.79
N ARG A 24 7.94 1.04 1.61
CA ARG A 24 6.79 0.24 1.12
C ARG A 24 5.59 1.14 0.76
N ALA A 25 5.01 0.93 -0.42
CA ALA A 25 3.75 1.56 -0.86
C ALA A 25 2.55 1.09 0.00
N GLN A 26 1.42 1.82 -0.03
CA GLN A 26 0.22 1.49 0.77
C GLN A 26 -0.26 0.07 0.45
N ASN A 27 -0.40 -0.74 1.49
CA ASN A 27 -0.96 -2.08 1.38
C ASN A 27 -2.47 -1.97 1.10
N LEU A 28 -2.90 -2.49 -0.04
CA LEU A 28 -4.30 -2.55 -0.46
C LEU A 28 -5.04 -3.69 0.22
N LEU A 29 -4.31 -4.68 0.75
CA LEU A 29 -4.91 -5.82 1.44
C LEU A 29 -5.43 -5.42 2.81
N LEU A 30 -6.66 -5.84 3.11
CA LEU A 30 -7.26 -5.69 4.42
C LEU A 30 -6.91 -6.91 5.27
N ASN A 31 -6.39 -6.72 6.47
CA ASN A 31 -5.94 -7.81 7.36
C ASN A 31 -4.92 -8.74 6.68
N GLY A 32 -3.99 -8.20 5.89
CA GLY A 32 -2.97 -9.00 5.21
C GLY A 32 -1.97 -9.66 6.15
N ASP A 33 -1.83 -9.12 7.36
CA ASP A 33 -1.10 -9.70 8.50
C ASP A 33 -1.90 -10.78 9.25
N LEU A 34 -3.19 -10.94 8.94
CA LEU A 34 -4.07 -11.96 9.51
C LEU A 34 -4.27 -11.87 11.03
N GLU A 35 -4.02 -10.73 11.69
CA GLU A 35 -4.00 -10.62 13.16
C GLU A 35 -5.33 -10.29 13.84
N VAL A 36 -6.44 -10.61 13.17
CA VAL A 36 -7.78 -10.31 13.67
C VAL A 36 -8.22 -11.29 14.77
N GLN A 37 -8.68 -10.80 15.92
CA GLN A 37 -9.21 -11.63 17.02
C GLN A 37 -10.62 -12.20 16.71
N SER A 38 -10.74 -12.97 15.64
CA SER A 38 -11.97 -13.61 15.13
C SER A 38 -11.67 -15.04 14.65
N ILE A 39 -12.67 -15.93 14.71
CA ILE A 39 -12.58 -17.30 14.18
C ILE A 39 -12.49 -17.28 12.65
N GLU A 40 -13.23 -16.38 12.00
CA GLU A 40 -13.13 -16.10 10.56
C GLU A 40 -12.10 -14.99 10.31
N VAL A 41 -11.46 -15.00 9.14
CA VAL A 41 -10.55 -13.92 8.70
C VAL A 41 -11.35 -12.91 7.87
N PRO A 42 -11.75 -11.76 8.41
CA PRO A 42 -12.61 -10.84 7.67
C PRO A 42 -11.92 -10.37 6.40
N ASN A 43 -12.70 -10.30 5.31
CA ASN A 43 -12.26 -9.91 3.96
C ASN A 43 -11.37 -10.93 3.25
N TRP A 44 -11.12 -12.09 3.84
CA TRP A 44 -10.41 -13.19 3.20
C TRP A 44 -11.33 -14.39 3.05
N THR A 45 -11.28 -15.01 1.87
CA THR A 45 -11.99 -16.25 1.57
C THR A 45 -11.05 -17.42 1.78
N LEU A 46 -11.42 -18.32 2.67
CA LEU A 46 -10.77 -19.62 2.85
C LEU A 46 -11.56 -20.68 2.08
N GLN A 47 -10.89 -21.50 1.28
CA GLN A 47 -11.51 -22.60 0.54
C GLN A 47 -10.71 -23.89 0.75
N GLU A 48 -11.42 -24.98 1.02
CA GLU A 48 -10.85 -26.30 1.20
C GLU A 48 -11.66 -27.36 0.48
N PHE A 49 -11.00 -28.23 -0.28
CA PHE A 49 -11.67 -29.24 -1.09
C PHE A 49 -10.73 -30.36 -1.53
N ARG A 50 -11.28 -31.56 -1.74
CA ARG A 50 -10.57 -32.66 -2.41
C ARG A 50 -10.41 -32.40 -3.91
N THR A 51 -9.28 -32.79 -4.48
CA THR A 51 -9.06 -32.68 -5.93
C THR A 51 -10.07 -33.54 -6.69
N GLY A 52 -10.80 -32.93 -7.63
CA GLY A 52 -11.87 -33.59 -8.36
C GLY A 52 -13.19 -33.75 -7.60
N SER A 53 -13.35 -33.09 -6.44
CA SER A 53 -14.57 -33.11 -5.63
C SER A 53 -14.78 -31.76 -4.91
N SER A 54 -16.00 -31.47 -4.48
CA SER A 54 -16.29 -30.32 -3.61
C SER A 54 -16.35 -30.71 -2.14
N ALA A 55 -15.93 -31.93 -1.78
CA ALA A 55 -15.94 -32.38 -0.40
C ALA A 55 -14.90 -31.60 0.43
N GLU A 56 -15.38 -30.89 1.44
CA GLU A 56 -14.56 -30.18 2.42
C GLU A 56 -13.65 -31.14 3.17
N VAL A 57 -12.43 -30.67 3.44
CA VAL A 57 -11.37 -31.38 4.16
C VAL A 57 -10.59 -30.34 4.91
N ASN A 58 -10.23 -30.59 6.17
CA ASN A 58 -9.52 -29.64 7.02
C ASN A 58 -8.06 -29.46 6.54
N SER A 59 -7.87 -28.77 5.41
CA SER A 59 -6.57 -28.64 4.71
C SER A 59 -5.97 -27.26 4.89
N VAL A 60 -6.77 -26.24 5.23
CA VAL A 60 -6.33 -24.87 5.50
C VAL A 60 -7.01 -24.32 6.74
N THR A 61 -6.24 -23.75 7.67
CA THR A 61 -6.79 -23.13 8.89
C THR A 61 -5.87 -22.01 9.34
N ARG A 62 -6.44 -21.00 9.99
CA ARG A 62 -5.67 -19.94 10.64
C ARG A 62 -5.26 -20.37 12.05
N GLU A 63 -3.99 -20.26 12.37
CA GLU A 63 -3.41 -20.78 13.62
C GLU A 63 -2.36 -19.85 14.21
N GLY A 64 -2.30 -19.79 15.54
CA GLY A 64 -1.36 -18.91 16.24
C GLY A 64 0.12 -19.31 16.08
N PHE A 65 0.40 -20.60 15.93
CA PHE A 65 1.78 -21.09 15.70
C PHE A 65 2.25 -20.92 14.24
N ALA A 66 1.36 -20.50 13.35
CA ALA A 66 1.66 -20.28 11.94
C ALA A 66 2.14 -18.83 11.65
N ASN A 67 2.40 -18.04 12.69
CA ASN A 67 2.71 -16.61 12.59
C ASN A 67 4.16 -16.28 12.16
N GLN A 68 4.33 -15.09 11.59
CA GLN A 68 5.60 -14.50 11.18
C GLN A 68 5.70 -13.05 11.72
N PRO A 69 6.73 -12.69 12.51
CA PRO A 69 7.81 -13.53 13.01
C PRO A 69 7.30 -14.56 14.03
N ALA A 70 7.84 -15.77 14.00
CA ALA A 70 7.34 -16.86 14.84
C ALA A 70 7.31 -16.50 16.34
N SER A 71 6.27 -16.95 17.04
CA SER A 71 6.17 -17.00 18.53
C SER A 71 5.68 -15.74 19.24
N VAL A 72 4.94 -14.85 18.56
CA VAL A 72 4.28 -13.72 19.25
C VAL A 72 2.89 -14.16 19.68
N THR A 73 2.58 -13.98 20.97
CA THR A 73 1.28 -14.38 21.52
C THR A 73 0.19 -13.45 20.99
N GLY A 74 -0.84 -14.02 20.38
CA GLY A 74 -1.94 -13.27 19.77
C GLY A 74 -1.73 -12.95 18.29
N GLU A 75 -0.63 -13.41 17.70
CA GLU A 75 -0.38 -13.40 16.26
C GLU A 75 -0.75 -14.74 15.60
N TYR A 76 -1.00 -14.76 14.29
CA TYR A 76 -1.63 -15.83 13.54
C TYR A 76 -1.14 -15.85 12.09
N GLY A 77 -1.02 -17.04 11.53
CA GLY A 77 -0.84 -17.22 10.09
C GLY A 77 -1.72 -18.34 9.55
N ILE A 78 -1.50 -18.74 8.30
CA ILE A 78 -2.23 -19.85 7.68
C ILE A 78 -1.41 -21.13 7.73
N TRP A 79 -2.04 -22.19 8.22
CA TRP A 79 -1.52 -23.55 8.24
C TRP A 79 -2.12 -24.39 7.11
N LEU A 80 -1.24 -24.88 6.23
CA LEU A 80 -1.57 -25.76 5.11
C LEU A 80 -1.19 -27.20 5.44
N ARG A 81 -2.16 -28.11 5.32
CA ARG A 81 -2.08 -29.53 5.72
C ARG A 81 -2.29 -30.43 4.52
N PRO A 82 -1.21 -30.83 3.81
CA PRO A 82 -1.33 -31.71 2.65
C PRO A 82 -1.77 -33.13 3.02
N TRP A 83 -1.62 -33.50 4.29
CA TRP A 83 -1.99 -34.80 4.85
C TRP A 83 -3.46 -34.88 5.30
N ALA A 84 -4.28 -33.85 5.08
CA ALA A 84 -5.67 -33.80 5.55
C ALA A 84 -6.57 -34.93 5.01
N ALA A 85 -6.16 -35.60 3.92
CA ALA A 85 -6.83 -36.80 3.42
C ALA A 85 -6.50 -38.09 4.19
N GLY A 86 -5.49 -38.07 5.07
CA GLY A 86 -4.98 -39.24 5.80
C GLY A 86 -3.64 -39.75 5.27
N ASP A 87 -2.89 -40.46 6.11
CA ASP A 87 -1.54 -40.98 5.84
C ASP A 87 -1.49 -42.21 4.92
N THR A 88 -2.63 -42.89 4.78
CA THR A 88 -2.82 -44.04 3.89
C THR A 88 -3.60 -43.68 2.63
N SER A 89 -4.02 -42.42 2.48
CA SER A 89 -4.85 -41.97 1.39
C SER A 89 -4.03 -41.55 0.17
N THR A 90 -4.53 -41.88 -1.02
CA THR A 90 -4.00 -41.36 -2.30
C THR A 90 -4.77 -40.13 -2.80
N GLU A 91 -5.80 -39.70 -2.05
CA GLU A 91 -6.55 -38.50 -2.37
C GLU A 91 -5.69 -37.26 -2.16
N MET A 92 -5.87 -36.27 -3.04
CA MET A 92 -5.14 -35.01 -2.97
C MET A 92 -6.06 -33.90 -2.45
N VAL A 93 -5.58 -33.05 -1.55
CA VAL A 93 -6.37 -31.98 -0.93
C VAL A 93 -5.90 -30.60 -1.35
N ASN A 94 -6.80 -29.62 -1.36
CA ASN A 94 -6.52 -28.25 -1.73
C ASN A 94 -6.88 -27.33 -0.58
N GLY A 95 -6.08 -26.30 -0.36
CA GLY A 95 -6.33 -25.22 0.57
C GLY A 95 -5.95 -23.90 -0.07
N VAL A 96 -6.89 -22.95 -0.09
CA VAL A 96 -6.70 -21.63 -0.73
C VAL A 96 -7.15 -20.55 0.24
N ILE A 97 -6.33 -19.51 0.38
CA ILE A 97 -6.71 -18.24 0.98
C ILE A 97 -6.62 -17.16 -0.09
N SER A 98 -7.64 -16.31 -0.20
CA SER A 98 -7.66 -15.23 -1.20
C SER A 98 -8.41 -14.00 -0.73
N GLN A 99 -8.04 -12.85 -1.28
CA GLN A 99 -8.74 -11.58 -1.09
C GLN A 99 -8.84 -10.85 -2.42
N ILE A 100 -9.97 -10.20 -2.65
CA ILE A 100 -10.21 -9.32 -3.79
C ILE A 100 -10.25 -7.88 -3.28
N VAL A 101 -9.47 -7.01 -3.89
CA VAL A 101 -9.42 -5.57 -3.59
C VAL A 101 -9.58 -4.75 -4.88
N PRO A 102 -10.00 -3.48 -4.81
CA PRO A 102 -10.02 -2.60 -5.98
C PRO A 102 -8.64 -2.47 -6.64
N GLY A 103 -8.63 -2.29 -7.97
CA GLY A 103 -7.42 -2.07 -8.75
C GLY A 103 -7.64 -1.11 -9.91
N VAL A 104 -6.55 -0.50 -10.37
CA VAL A 104 -6.53 0.51 -11.44
C VAL A 104 -5.78 -0.04 -12.63
N ALA A 105 -6.41 0.03 -13.80
CA ALA A 105 -5.78 -0.36 -15.05
C ALA A 105 -4.51 0.46 -15.34
N SER A 106 -3.52 -0.17 -15.98
CA SER A 106 -2.22 0.40 -16.37
C SER A 106 -1.29 0.77 -15.22
N GLU A 107 -1.63 0.43 -13.98
CA GLU A 107 -0.77 0.56 -12.81
C GLU A 107 0.06 -0.71 -12.59
N ASN A 108 1.30 -0.59 -12.12
CA ASN A 108 2.10 -1.74 -11.68
C ASN A 108 1.76 -2.09 -10.24
N TYR A 109 1.52 -3.37 -9.98
CA TYR A 109 1.27 -3.88 -8.64
C TYR A 109 2.40 -4.79 -8.19
N THR A 110 2.69 -4.76 -6.89
CA THR A 110 3.64 -5.64 -6.21
C THR A 110 2.92 -6.36 -5.08
N PHE A 111 2.83 -7.69 -5.17
CA PHE A 111 2.29 -8.58 -4.15
C PHE A 111 3.43 -9.29 -3.43
N THR A 112 3.42 -9.30 -2.10
CA THR A 112 4.40 -9.98 -1.25
C THR A 112 3.68 -10.84 -0.21
N GLY A 113 4.38 -11.86 0.28
CA GLY A 113 3.93 -12.72 1.37
C GLY A 113 5.07 -13.59 1.86
N TRP A 114 4.92 -14.17 3.04
CA TRP A 114 5.91 -15.07 3.64
C TRP A 114 5.45 -16.52 3.51
N SER A 115 6.41 -17.43 3.38
CA SER A 115 6.15 -18.88 3.43
C SER A 115 7.20 -19.61 4.25
N LYS A 116 6.81 -20.68 4.95
CA LYS A 116 7.71 -21.61 5.66
C LYS A 116 7.29 -23.04 5.35
N PHE A 117 8.24 -23.89 4.96
CA PHE A 117 8.00 -25.30 4.72
C PHE A 117 8.67 -26.16 5.79
N GLU A 118 7.89 -27.07 6.37
CA GLU A 118 8.41 -28.12 7.23
C GLU A 118 9.19 -29.14 6.40
N GLN A 119 10.11 -29.85 7.08
CA GLN A 119 11.09 -30.75 6.47
C GLN A 119 10.50 -31.68 5.40
N ASN A 120 9.37 -32.31 5.71
CA ASN A 120 8.77 -33.33 4.87
C ASN A 120 7.58 -32.83 4.04
N TYR A 121 7.37 -31.50 3.95
CA TYR A 121 6.29 -30.94 3.15
C TYR A 121 6.40 -31.30 1.66
N ALA A 122 5.39 -31.99 1.13
CA ALA A 122 5.33 -32.46 -0.26
C ALA A 122 5.49 -31.32 -1.28
N GLY A 123 4.95 -30.13 -1.00
CA GLY A 123 5.07 -28.97 -1.88
C GLY A 123 6.49 -28.41 -1.98
N GLY A 124 7.38 -28.77 -1.05
CA GLY A 124 8.78 -28.33 -1.07
C GLY A 124 9.78 -29.33 -1.64
N VAL A 125 9.35 -30.55 -1.98
CA VAL A 125 10.24 -31.61 -2.52
C VAL A 125 9.95 -31.89 -3.99
N THR A 126 10.97 -32.30 -4.75
CA THR A 126 10.82 -32.69 -6.16
C THR A 126 10.14 -34.05 -6.29
N ASN A 127 10.64 -35.04 -5.54
CA ASN A 127 10.07 -36.37 -5.46
C ASN A 127 9.53 -36.62 -4.06
N LEU A 128 8.48 -37.42 -3.98
CA LEU A 128 7.93 -37.92 -2.73
C LEU A 128 8.91 -38.90 -2.09
N ASP A 129 8.83 -38.95 -0.77
CA ASP A 129 9.50 -39.95 0.05
C ASP A 129 8.90 -41.34 -0.23
N PHE A 130 9.70 -42.38 -0.03
CA PHE A 130 9.30 -43.76 -0.28
C PHE A 130 8.19 -44.25 0.67
N PHE A 131 7.91 -43.54 1.77
CA PHE A 131 6.75 -43.81 2.63
C PHE A 131 5.46 -43.14 2.15
N SER A 132 5.48 -42.35 1.07
CA SER A 132 4.27 -41.71 0.55
C SER A 132 3.31 -42.76 -0.01
N PRO A 133 1.99 -42.68 0.26
CA PRO A 133 0.99 -43.57 -0.33
C PRO A 133 0.90 -43.44 -1.87
N LEU A 134 1.43 -42.37 -2.45
CA LEU A 134 1.54 -42.20 -3.90
C LEU A 134 2.80 -42.83 -4.52
N ASP A 135 3.71 -43.37 -3.70
CA ASP A 135 4.85 -44.19 -4.15
C ASP A 135 4.73 -45.63 -3.62
N PRO A 136 3.74 -46.42 -4.10
CA PRO A 136 3.55 -47.80 -3.65
C PRO A 136 4.75 -48.71 -3.98
N GLY A 137 5.61 -48.29 -4.91
CA GLY A 137 6.85 -48.97 -5.27
C GLY A 137 8.03 -48.65 -4.35
N GLN A 138 7.87 -47.71 -3.40
CA GLN A 138 8.89 -47.26 -2.45
C GLN A 138 10.21 -46.87 -3.15
N THR A 139 10.10 -46.18 -4.28
CA THR A 139 11.22 -45.86 -5.14
C THR A 139 11.93 -44.56 -4.74
N GLY A 140 11.24 -43.63 -4.08
CA GLY A 140 11.68 -42.26 -3.84
C GLY A 140 11.78 -41.42 -5.12
N THR A 141 11.19 -41.90 -6.23
CA THR A 141 11.33 -41.27 -7.57
C THR A 141 10.03 -40.67 -8.10
N VAL A 142 8.91 -40.88 -7.42
CA VAL A 142 7.61 -40.34 -7.82
C VAL A 142 7.61 -38.82 -7.63
N PRO A 143 7.41 -38.01 -8.68
CA PRO A 143 7.37 -36.56 -8.53
C PRO A 143 6.22 -36.12 -7.61
N SER A 144 6.48 -35.11 -6.79
CA SER A 144 5.44 -34.56 -5.92
C SER A 144 4.38 -33.81 -6.75
N PRO A 145 3.09 -34.15 -6.63
CA PRO A 145 2.01 -33.46 -7.33
C PRO A 145 1.62 -32.14 -6.65
N THR A 146 2.06 -31.92 -5.41
CA THR A 146 1.67 -30.75 -4.61
C THR A 146 2.29 -29.49 -5.18
N ASN A 147 1.47 -28.50 -5.49
CA ASN A 147 1.90 -27.17 -5.91
C ASN A 147 1.57 -26.18 -4.80
N THR A 148 2.54 -25.35 -4.43
CA THR A 148 2.33 -24.29 -3.43
C THR A 148 2.54 -22.96 -4.11
N LEU A 149 1.47 -22.19 -4.29
CA LEU A 149 1.47 -21.06 -5.21
C LEU A 149 1.09 -19.77 -4.49
N PHE A 150 1.75 -18.69 -4.87
CA PHE A 150 1.20 -17.33 -4.78
C PHE A 150 0.69 -16.90 -6.14
N GLU A 151 -0.45 -16.21 -6.18
CA GLU A 151 -1.06 -15.69 -7.40
C GLU A 151 -1.52 -14.24 -7.22
N MET A 152 -1.35 -13.44 -8.27
CA MET A 152 -1.98 -12.14 -8.45
C MET A 152 -2.74 -12.13 -9.78
N ALA A 153 -4.06 -12.06 -9.73
CA ALA A 153 -4.95 -12.02 -10.88
C ALA A 153 -5.64 -10.65 -11.00
N PHE A 154 -5.64 -10.07 -12.20
CA PHE A 154 -6.39 -8.85 -12.50
C PHE A 154 -7.80 -9.22 -12.94
N LEU A 155 -8.80 -8.51 -12.44
CA LEU A 155 -10.21 -8.81 -12.66
C LEU A 155 -10.95 -7.60 -13.23
N ASP A 156 -11.97 -7.85 -14.04
CA ASP A 156 -12.92 -6.83 -14.48
C ASP A 156 -13.96 -6.48 -13.39
N ALA A 157 -14.86 -5.55 -13.70
CA ALA A 157 -15.92 -5.13 -12.77
C ALA A 157 -16.92 -6.23 -12.39
N SER A 158 -16.93 -7.36 -13.12
CA SER A 158 -17.73 -8.55 -12.82
C SER A 158 -16.96 -9.62 -12.03
N ASN A 159 -15.72 -9.31 -11.62
CA ASN A 159 -14.76 -10.23 -10.99
C ASN A 159 -14.28 -11.38 -11.91
N SER A 160 -14.40 -11.21 -13.23
CA SER A 160 -13.83 -12.17 -14.19
C SER A 160 -12.35 -11.89 -14.42
N VAL A 161 -11.52 -12.93 -14.51
CA VAL A 161 -10.08 -12.79 -14.72
C VAL A 161 -9.80 -12.21 -16.11
N ILE A 162 -8.99 -11.15 -16.14
CA ILE A 162 -8.48 -10.53 -17.35
C ILE A 162 -7.08 -11.08 -17.63
N GLY A 163 -6.90 -11.69 -18.80
CA GLY A 163 -5.62 -12.25 -19.21
C GLY A 163 -5.22 -13.45 -18.36
N THR A 164 -3.90 -13.63 -18.18
CA THR A 164 -3.34 -14.74 -17.40
C THR A 164 -2.88 -14.22 -16.03
N PRO A 165 -3.30 -14.84 -14.92
CA PRO A 165 -2.77 -14.50 -13.60
C PRO A 165 -1.25 -14.61 -13.53
N ILE A 166 -0.64 -13.76 -12.71
CA ILE A 166 0.78 -13.84 -12.41
C ILE A 166 0.94 -14.80 -11.24
N THR A 167 1.54 -15.96 -11.50
CA THR A 167 1.66 -17.04 -10.53
C THR A 167 3.14 -17.32 -10.22
N MET A 168 3.43 -17.62 -8.96
CA MET A 168 4.75 -18.04 -8.48
C MET A 168 4.63 -19.39 -7.79
N ASP A 169 5.38 -20.38 -8.27
CA ASP A 169 5.59 -21.65 -7.57
C ASP A 169 6.62 -21.46 -6.46
N LEU A 170 6.17 -21.52 -5.21
CA LEU A 170 7.01 -21.33 -4.03
C LEU A 170 8.07 -22.42 -3.88
N ARG A 171 7.89 -23.60 -4.48
CA ARG A 171 8.96 -24.63 -4.51
C ARG A 171 10.19 -24.08 -5.21
N THR A 172 10.01 -23.48 -6.38
CA THR A 172 11.11 -23.01 -7.23
C THR A 172 11.59 -21.61 -6.82
N ALA A 173 10.68 -20.74 -6.36
CA ALA A 173 11.00 -19.38 -5.94
C ALA A 173 11.92 -19.31 -4.71
N ARG A 174 11.89 -20.35 -3.85
CA ARG A 174 12.79 -20.47 -2.69
C ARG A 174 14.24 -20.84 -3.07
N GLY A 175 14.53 -21.08 -4.35
CA GLY A 175 15.88 -21.41 -4.83
C GLY A 175 16.42 -22.72 -4.22
N PRO A 176 17.73 -22.84 -3.95
CA PRO A 176 18.32 -24.06 -3.40
C PRO A 176 18.02 -24.26 -1.90
N VAL A 177 17.11 -23.47 -1.30
CA VAL A 177 16.82 -23.55 0.13
C VAL A 177 15.98 -24.79 0.42
N PRO A 178 16.51 -25.78 1.18
CA PRO A 178 15.77 -26.99 1.49
C PRO A 178 14.60 -26.68 2.42
N ASN A 179 13.70 -27.64 2.59
CA ASN A 179 12.67 -27.58 3.62
C ASN A 179 13.31 -27.63 5.01
N ASN A 180 13.51 -26.47 5.63
CA ASN A 180 14.30 -26.33 6.85
C ASN A 180 13.62 -25.44 7.89
N ASN A 181 12.29 -25.27 7.82
CA ASN A 181 11.51 -24.40 8.71
C ASN A 181 11.92 -22.92 8.68
N THR A 182 12.60 -22.45 7.63
CA THR A 182 12.92 -21.02 7.46
C THR A 182 11.79 -20.29 6.75
N TRP A 183 11.36 -19.16 7.33
CA TRP A 183 10.45 -18.21 6.68
C TRP A 183 11.17 -17.47 5.54
N ILE A 184 10.56 -17.44 4.36
CA ILE A 184 11.08 -16.77 3.17
C ILE A 184 9.99 -15.85 2.63
N GLN A 185 10.34 -14.59 2.37
CA GLN A 185 9.47 -13.62 1.72
C GLN A 185 9.53 -13.78 0.21
N HIS A 186 8.38 -13.71 -0.43
CA HIS A 186 8.22 -13.79 -1.88
C HIS A 186 7.67 -12.49 -2.44
N THR A 187 7.90 -12.23 -3.72
CA THR A 187 7.45 -11.02 -4.40
C THR A 187 7.03 -11.31 -5.84
N LEU A 188 5.77 -11.02 -6.15
CA LEU A 188 5.17 -11.00 -7.48
C LEU A 188 5.01 -9.54 -7.91
N SER A 189 5.19 -9.23 -9.20
CA SER A 189 4.92 -7.89 -9.70
C SER A 189 4.42 -7.91 -11.14
N GLY A 190 3.56 -6.96 -11.51
CA GLY A 190 3.13 -6.79 -12.90
C GLY A 190 2.12 -5.67 -13.11
N ALA A 191 1.98 -5.27 -14.37
CA ALA A 191 1.07 -4.20 -14.79
C ALA A 191 -0.37 -4.71 -14.91
N ALA A 192 -1.31 -3.97 -14.35
CA ALA A 192 -2.73 -4.21 -14.51
C ALA A 192 -3.17 -3.97 -15.96
N PRO A 193 -3.77 -4.96 -16.65
CA PRO A 193 -4.30 -4.79 -18.00
C PRO A 193 -5.42 -3.73 -18.06
N ALA A 194 -5.68 -3.22 -19.27
CA ALA A 194 -6.85 -2.37 -19.53
C ALA A 194 -8.15 -3.07 -19.09
N GLY A 195 -9.07 -2.32 -18.48
CA GLY A 195 -10.34 -2.85 -17.97
C GLY A 195 -10.27 -3.49 -16.58
N THR A 196 -9.08 -3.49 -15.94
CA THR A 196 -8.95 -3.90 -14.54
C THR A 196 -9.77 -2.99 -13.64
N ALA A 197 -10.63 -3.61 -12.82
CA ALA A 197 -11.40 -2.96 -11.77
C ALA A 197 -11.04 -3.51 -10.39
N ASN A 198 -10.67 -4.78 -10.30
CA ASN A 198 -10.29 -5.44 -9.06
C ASN A 198 -9.04 -6.31 -9.24
N ILE A 199 -8.39 -6.66 -8.15
CA ILE A 199 -7.23 -7.55 -8.09
C ILE A 199 -7.52 -8.63 -7.06
N ARG A 200 -7.32 -9.89 -7.44
CA ARG A 200 -7.31 -11.02 -6.52
C ARG A 200 -5.88 -11.42 -6.23
N VAL A 201 -5.53 -11.48 -4.95
CA VAL A 201 -4.33 -12.19 -4.50
C VAL A 201 -4.72 -13.50 -3.85
N SER A 202 -3.88 -14.52 -3.99
CA SER A 202 -4.08 -15.78 -3.28
C SER A 202 -2.78 -16.46 -2.88
N ALA A 203 -2.87 -17.25 -1.82
CA ALA A 203 -1.90 -18.26 -1.45
C ALA A 203 -2.61 -19.61 -1.43
N SER A 204 -2.00 -20.62 -2.03
CA SER A 204 -2.63 -21.93 -2.17
C SER A 204 -1.67 -23.08 -2.01
N MET A 205 -2.21 -24.20 -1.52
CA MET A 205 -1.67 -25.53 -1.70
C MET A 205 -2.66 -26.29 -2.56
N LEU A 206 -2.25 -26.64 -3.78
CA LEU A 206 -3.04 -27.47 -4.69
C LEU A 206 -2.45 -28.87 -4.74
N ASN A 207 -3.30 -29.88 -4.86
CA ASN A 207 -2.91 -31.29 -4.90
C ASN A 207 -1.98 -31.71 -3.74
N GLY A 208 -2.27 -31.22 -2.52
CA GLY A 208 -1.57 -31.58 -1.29
C GLY A 208 -1.70 -33.08 -0.98
N VAL A 209 -0.57 -33.73 -0.70
CA VAL A 209 -0.52 -35.17 -0.39
C VAL A 209 0.33 -35.45 0.84
N PHE A 210 0.00 -36.54 1.55
CA PHE A 210 0.89 -37.07 2.59
C PHE A 210 2.23 -37.49 1.96
N ASN A 211 3.32 -37.14 2.62
CA ASN A 211 4.68 -37.51 2.21
C ASN A 211 5.31 -38.49 3.19
N THR A 212 5.71 -38.02 4.37
CA THR A 212 6.28 -38.85 5.44
C THR A 212 6.31 -38.10 6.78
N ASN A 213 6.12 -38.80 7.90
CA ASN A 213 6.08 -38.18 9.23
C ASN A 213 7.45 -38.07 9.89
N PRO A 214 7.67 -37.09 10.79
CA PRO A 214 6.81 -35.96 11.17
C PRO A 214 7.02 -34.71 10.29
N SER A 215 6.33 -33.59 10.58
CA SER A 215 6.61 -32.25 10.01
C SER A 215 6.40 -32.14 8.50
N GLN A 216 5.13 -32.06 8.07
CA GLN A 216 4.69 -32.17 6.68
C GLN A 216 3.88 -30.96 6.19
N SER A 217 3.92 -29.84 6.89
CA SER A 217 3.06 -28.69 6.62
C SER A 217 3.79 -27.54 5.95
N ALA A 218 2.99 -26.66 5.36
CA ALA A 218 3.44 -25.34 4.96
C ALA A 218 2.68 -24.28 5.72
N PHE A 219 3.30 -23.12 5.83
CA PHE A 219 2.74 -21.95 6.48
C PHE A 219 2.90 -20.76 5.57
N VAL A 220 1.91 -19.87 5.55
CA VAL A 220 1.94 -18.61 4.80
C VAL A 220 1.38 -17.49 5.66
N ASP A 221 1.96 -16.30 5.54
CA ASP A 221 1.62 -15.17 6.41
C ASP A 221 2.06 -13.82 5.83
N ASN A 222 1.63 -12.71 6.44
CA ASN A 222 2.08 -11.34 6.17
C ASN A 222 2.05 -10.96 4.69
N PHE A 223 0.84 -10.96 4.14
CA PHE A 223 0.53 -10.57 2.79
C PHE A 223 0.50 -9.05 2.61
N SER A 224 1.05 -8.56 1.50
CA SER A 224 0.91 -7.17 1.10
C SER A 224 0.79 -7.01 -0.41
N LEU A 225 -0.20 -6.26 -0.87
CA LEU A 225 -0.36 -5.84 -2.26
C LEU A 225 -0.24 -4.32 -2.31
N THR A 226 0.60 -3.79 -3.19
CA THR A 226 0.81 -2.35 -3.34
C THR A 226 0.78 -1.96 -4.81
N GLY A 227 0.27 -0.77 -5.14
CA GLY A 227 0.28 -0.23 -6.49
C GLY A 227 1.37 0.84 -6.67
N SER A 228 1.84 1.08 -7.90
CA SER A 228 2.86 2.09 -8.22
C SER A 228 2.36 3.53 -8.14
N SER A 229 1.04 3.74 -8.14
CA SER A 229 0.33 5.00 -7.88
C SER A 229 -0.36 5.02 -6.52
N ALA A 230 -0.34 3.91 -5.78
CA ALA A 230 -0.66 3.93 -4.36
C ALA A 230 0.26 4.96 -3.70
N PRO A 231 -0.31 5.86 -2.89
CA PRO A 231 0.40 7.05 -2.55
C PRO A 231 1.62 6.66 -1.71
N THR A 232 2.75 7.14 -2.20
CA THR A 232 4.11 6.96 -1.70
C THR A 232 4.13 6.91 -0.18
N THR A 233 4.37 5.73 0.40
CA THR A 233 4.29 5.41 1.84
C THR A 233 3.10 6.04 2.56
N GLU A 234 2.06 5.25 2.81
CA GLU A 234 1.13 5.59 3.88
C GLU A 234 1.92 5.77 5.19
N LYS A 235 1.74 6.93 5.84
CA LYS A 235 2.42 7.28 7.08
C LYS A 235 1.53 7.08 8.29
N LEU A 236 0.21 7.01 8.11
CA LEU A 236 -0.73 6.86 9.20
C LEU A 236 -0.88 5.41 9.65
N ALA A 237 -1.14 5.23 10.94
CA ALA A 237 -1.47 3.93 11.53
C ALA A 237 -2.99 3.82 11.77
N ASN A 238 -3.59 2.77 11.22
CA ASN A 238 -5.05 2.50 11.19
C ASN A 238 -5.91 3.66 10.64
N PRO A 239 -5.58 4.24 9.47
CA PRO A 239 -6.30 5.42 9.00
C PRO A 239 -7.67 5.12 8.38
N ASN A 240 -8.01 3.84 8.19
CA ASN A 240 -9.33 3.34 7.79
C ASN A 240 -10.17 2.81 8.98
N PHE A 241 -9.70 3.01 10.21
CA PHE A 241 -10.42 2.70 11.46
C PHE A 241 -10.94 1.26 11.62
N ASN A 242 -10.29 0.29 10.97
CA ASN A 242 -10.75 -1.09 10.95
C ASN A 242 -10.24 -1.97 12.10
N LEU A 243 -9.25 -1.50 12.89
CA LEU A 243 -8.78 -2.20 14.11
C LEU A 243 -9.65 -1.83 15.34
N LEU A 244 -10.22 -2.82 16.03
CA LEU A 244 -11.09 -2.71 17.23
C LEU A 244 -10.28 -2.76 18.56
N PRO A 245 -10.77 -2.19 19.71
CA PRO A 245 -12.18 -1.89 20.03
C PRO A 245 -12.47 -0.37 20.30
N PRO A 246 -13.65 0.02 20.84
CA PRO A 246 -14.57 1.07 20.33
C PRO A 246 -14.12 2.53 20.52
N GLU A 247 -12.96 2.76 21.08
CA GLU A 247 -12.40 4.07 21.40
C GLU A 247 -11.13 4.14 20.58
N PHE A 248 -11.06 5.16 19.72
CA PHE A 248 -10.01 5.38 18.73
C PHE A 248 -8.72 4.60 19.00
N PRO A 249 -8.23 3.79 18.03
CA PRO A 249 -6.96 3.06 18.20
C PRO A 249 -5.92 4.02 18.77
N GLY A 250 -5.08 3.59 19.72
CA GLY A 250 -4.11 4.46 20.41
C GLY A 250 -3.12 5.21 19.48
N SER A 251 -3.20 4.98 18.18
CA SER A 251 -2.53 5.73 17.14
C SER A 251 -3.19 7.10 16.83
N PHE A 252 -4.48 7.31 17.09
CA PHE A 252 -5.16 8.60 16.93
C PHE A 252 -5.54 9.20 18.30
N THR A 253 -5.39 10.51 18.43
CA THR A 253 -5.79 11.30 19.60
C THR A 253 -7.07 12.05 19.29
N LEU A 254 -8.11 11.83 20.09
CA LEU A 254 -9.31 12.67 20.12
C LEU A 254 -9.16 13.76 21.18
N THR A 255 -9.32 15.01 20.77
CA THR A 255 -9.43 16.17 21.67
C THR A 255 -10.83 16.76 21.55
N GLU A 256 -11.46 17.01 22.69
CA GLU A 256 -12.81 17.57 22.77
C GLU A 256 -12.79 18.86 23.59
N SER A 257 -13.61 19.83 23.18
CA SER A 257 -13.84 21.05 23.95
C SER A 257 -15.34 21.36 23.99
N PRO A 258 -15.96 21.47 25.18
CA PRO A 258 -15.44 21.09 26.49
C PRO A 258 -15.12 19.58 26.58
N SER A 259 -14.16 19.21 27.44
CA SER A 259 -13.73 17.82 27.62
C SER A 259 -14.85 16.92 28.13
N GLY A 260 -14.97 15.70 27.59
CA GLY A 260 -15.90 14.67 28.06
C GLY A 260 -17.32 14.82 27.54
N ARG A 261 -17.50 15.58 26.44
CA ARG A 261 -18.80 15.87 25.84
C ARG A 261 -19.22 14.84 24.78
N ASP A 262 -18.37 13.84 24.50
CA ASP A 262 -18.66 12.75 23.55
C ASP A 262 -19.06 13.32 22.17
N THR A 263 -18.25 14.24 21.69
CA THR A 263 -18.36 14.99 20.44
C THR A 263 -17.91 14.18 19.23
N ALA A 264 -17.14 13.11 19.43
CA ALA A 264 -16.77 12.18 18.38
C ALA A 264 -16.59 10.75 18.91
N GLY A 265 -16.80 9.76 18.05
CA GLY A 265 -16.56 8.35 18.37
C GLY A 265 -16.35 7.50 17.12
N GLY A 266 -15.75 6.32 17.29
CA GLY A 266 -15.76 5.30 16.24
C GLY A 266 -17.14 4.67 16.12
N ALA A 267 -17.64 4.44 14.91
CA ALA A 267 -18.94 3.80 14.69
C ALA A 267 -18.98 3.00 13.40
N SER A 268 -19.64 1.84 13.43
CA SER A 268 -19.75 0.96 12.27
C SER A 268 -20.60 1.51 11.13
N PHE A 269 -21.61 2.32 11.47
CA PHE A 269 -22.44 3.03 10.48
C PHE A 269 -21.75 4.26 9.86
N ALA A 270 -20.61 4.67 10.40
CA ALA A 270 -19.81 5.77 9.86
C ALA A 270 -18.84 5.31 8.75
N ASN A 271 -18.95 4.05 8.29
CA ASN A 271 -18.13 3.48 7.22
C ASN A 271 -18.59 3.93 5.82
N ARG A 272 -17.63 4.23 4.94
CA ARG A 272 -17.82 4.62 3.55
C ARG A 272 -17.94 3.46 2.56
N GLN A 273 -17.24 2.35 2.76
CA GLN A 273 -17.12 1.31 1.73
C GLN A 273 -17.10 -0.08 2.36
N ALA A 274 -17.99 -0.96 1.90
CA ALA A 274 -17.81 -2.39 2.10
C ALA A 274 -16.65 -2.83 1.17
N PRO A 275 -15.49 -3.29 1.69
CA PRO A 275 -15.24 -3.84 3.03
C PRO A 275 -14.55 -2.85 3.98
N GLY A 276 -15.18 -2.63 5.15
CA GLY A 276 -14.70 -1.80 6.26
C GLY A 276 -15.62 -2.02 7.47
N ALA A 277 -15.12 -1.85 8.69
CA ALA A 277 -15.87 -2.10 9.91
C ALA A 277 -16.36 -0.82 10.59
N ASN A 278 -15.61 0.29 10.54
CA ASN A 278 -15.94 1.54 11.23
C ASN A 278 -15.46 2.78 10.48
N GLY A 279 -16.05 3.92 10.80
CA GLY A 279 -15.49 5.24 10.54
C GLY A 279 -15.64 6.13 11.78
N VAL A 280 -15.38 7.42 11.61
CA VAL A 280 -15.48 8.43 12.66
C VAL A 280 -16.84 9.11 12.55
N TRP A 281 -17.54 9.18 13.67
CA TRP A 281 -18.81 9.85 13.83
C TRP A 281 -18.63 11.13 14.65
N LEU A 282 -18.95 12.27 14.06
CA LEU A 282 -18.95 13.58 14.71
C LEU A 282 -20.36 13.97 15.13
N LYS A 283 -20.51 14.33 16.40
CA LYS A 283 -21.77 14.56 17.11
C LYS A 283 -21.96 16.04 17.41
N ALA A 284 -22.20 16.86 16.38
CA ALA A 284 -22.44 18.30 16.55
C ALA A 284 -23.62 18.60 17.49
N PHE A 285 -24.56 17.68 17.61
CA PHE A 285 -25.72 17.78 18.51
C PHE A 285 -25.37 17.76 20.00
N SER A 286 -24.11 17.47 20.36
CA SER A 286 -23.60 17.61 21.71
C SER A 286 -23.40 19.08 22.13
N GLY A 287 -23.42 20.04 21.20
CA GLY A 287 -23.31 21.48 21.48
C GLY A 287 -24.55 22.32 21.19
N SER A 288 -24.49 23.60 21.55
CA SER A 288 -25.57 24.58 21.35
C SER A 288 -25.01 25.94 20.91
N LEU A 289 -25.85 26.84 20.37
CA LEU A 289 -25.40 28.19 19.97
C LEU A 289 -24.80 29.01 21.13
N ALA A 290 -25.20 28.75 22.37
CA ALA A 290 -24.67 29.42 23.54
C ALA A 290 -23.39 28.78 24.09
N ASP A 291 -23.16 27.51 23.75
CA ASP A 291 -22.08 26.68 24.29
C ASP A 291 -21.78 25.57 23.26
N PRO A 292 -21.06 25.91 22.18
CA PRO A 292 -20.80 24.99 21.09
C PRO A 292 -19.72 23.97 21.48
N SER A 293 -19.55 22.90 20.68
CA SER A 293 -18.60 21.84 20.98
C SER A 293 -17.63 21.54 19.84
N ASP A 294 -16.37 21.36 20.18
CA ASP A 294 -15.30 21.01 19.26
C ASP A 294 -14.93 19.53 19.38
N ALA A 295 -14.55 18.94 18.26
CA ALA A 295 -13.95 17.62 18.16
C ALA A 295 -12.76 17.68 17.20
N THR A 296 -11.59 17.26 17.65
CA THR A 296 -10.39 17.11 16.80
C THR A 296 -9.87 15.70 16.92
N LEU A 297 -9.98 14.93 15.84
CA LEU A 297 -9.29 13.66 15.70
C LEU A 297 -7.96 13.92 14.98
N SER A 298 -6.84 13.52 15.57
CA SER A 298 -5.53 13.76 14.99
C SER A 298 -4.56 12.60 15.17
N GLN A 299 -3.59 12.49 14.26
CA GLN A 299 -2.45 11.59 14.41
C GLN A 299 -1.18 12.33 14.02
N THR A 300 -0.14 12.17 14.83
CA THR A 300 1.17 12.79 14.62
C THR A 300 2.19 11.69 14.31
N VAL A 301 2.93 11.86 13.24
CA VAL A 301 3.96 10.92 12.78
C VAL A 301 5.24 11.67 12.42
N ALA A 302 6.36 10.95 12.32
CA ALA A 302 7.63 11.55 11.98
C ALA A 302 7.60 12.21 10.58
N ALA A 303 8.12 13.43 10.50
CA ALA A 303 8.28 14.16 9.24
C ALA A 303 9.69 13.98 8.66
N THR A 304 9.79 14.13 7.35
CA THR A 304 11.05 14.28 6.62
C THR A 304 11.08 15.70 6.08
N VAL A 305 12.05 16.51 6.53
CA VAL A 305 12.24 17.88 6.04
C VAL A 305 12.37 17.89 4.52
N GLY A 306 11.73 18.85 3.85
CA GLY A 306 11.65 18.91 2.39
C GLY A 306 10.70 17.89 1.76
N GLY A 307 10.16 16.96 2.54
CA GLY A 307 9.18 15.98 2.07
C GLY A 307 7.88 16.65 1.64
N ASN A 308 7.35 16.28 0.47
CA ASN A 308 6.06 16.73 -0.01
C ASN A 308 4.96 15.75 0.45
N TYR A 309 4.08 16.21 1.33
CA TYR A 309 3.04 15.42 1.96
C TYR A 309 1.68 15.70 1.35
N THR A 310 0.89 14.65 1.13
CA THR A 310 -0.53 14.72 0.77
C THR A 310 -1.35 14.04 1.85
N PHE A 311 -2.19 14.81 2.55
CA PHE A 311 -3.21 14.27 3.46
C PHE A 311 -4.56 14.26 2.75
N SER A 312 -5.30 13.15 2.85
CA SER A 312 -6.66 13.04 2.36
C SER A 312 -7.58 12.35 3.37
N ALA A 313 -8.88 12.65 3.27
CA ALA A 313 -9.92 11.99 4.04
C ALA A 313 -11.24 12.02 3.26
N TRP A 314 -12.08 11.01 3.47
CA TRP A 314 -13.45 11.02 3.01
C TRP A 314 -14.38 11.58 4.07
N SER A 315 -15.40 12.33 3.66
CA SER A 315 -16.43 12.85 4.56
C SER A 315 -17.83 12.75 3.95
N LYS A 316 -18.83 12.55 4.82
CA LYS A 316 -20.26 12.57 4.50
C LYS A 316 -21.00 13.36 5.56
N TRP A 317 -21.97 14.20 5.17
CA TRP A 317 -22.82 14.95 6.10
C TRP A 317 -24.28 14.55 6.00
N GLU A 318 -24.92 14.42 7.16
CA GLU A 318 -26.35 14.19 7.26
C GLU A 318 -27.13 15.47 6.95
N THR A 319 -28.41 15.30 6.58
CA THR A 319 -29.29 16.36 6.06
C THR A 319 -29.31 17.64 6.91
N ASN A 320 -29.30 17.50 8.23
CA ASN A 320 -29.40 18.63 9.15
C ASN A 320 -28.09 18.90 9.91
N TYR A 321 -26.94 18.39 9.44
CA TYR A 321 -25.65 18.67 10.06
C TYR A 321 -25.34 20.16 10.03
N SER A 322 -25.04 20.75 11.19
CA SER A 322 -24.86 22.19 11.36
C SER A 322 -23.76 22.78 10.47
N GLY A 323 -22.70 22.03 10.15
CA GLY A 323 -21.63 22.50 9.26
C GLY A 323 -22.11 22.85 7.84
N GLY A 324 -23.09 22.09 7.31
CA GLY A 324 -23.67 22.35 5.99
C GLY A 324 -24.81 23.36 5.97
N LEU A 325 -25.39 23.72 7.12
CA LEU A 325 -26.50 24.67 7.19
C LEU A 325 -26.01 26.12 7.08
N ALA A 326 -26.77 26.96 6.38
CA ALA A 326 -26.47 28.40 6.32
C ALA A 326 -26.77 29.09 7.67
N ALA A 327 -27.87 28.71 8.32
CA ALA A 327 -28.33 29.29 9.57
C ALA A 327 -29.00 28.24 10.46
N ILE A 328 -28.95 28.48 11.77
CA ILE A 328 -29.57 27.69 12.83
C ILE A 328 -30.34 28.67 13.72
N SER A 329 -31.64 28.47 13.86
CA SER A 329 -32.53 29.37 14.61
C SER A 329 -32.39 30.84 14.21
N GLY A 330 -32.22 31.11 12.92
CA GLY A 330 -32.08 32.47 12.35
C GLY A 330 -30.70 33.11 12.51
N SER A 331 -29.75 32.47 13.21
CA SER A 331 -28.35 32.90 13.31
C SER A 331 -27.47 32.12 12.34
N PRO A 332 -26.40 32.69 11.76
CA PRO A 332 -25.46 31.93 10.94
C PRO A 332 -24.94 30.70 11.69
N SER A 333 -24.84 29.56 11.00
CA SER A 333 -24.25 28.37 11.62
C SER A 333 -22.77 28.63 11.93
N PRO A 334 -22.32 28.46 13.19
CA PRO A 334 -20.92 28.66 13.54
C PRO A 334 -20.06 27.45 13.17
N THR A 335 -20.68 26.27 12.96
CA THR A 335 -19.97 25.01 12.81
C THR A 335 -19.08 25.00 11.58
N GLN A 336 -17.80 24.73 11.80
CA GLN A 336 -16.82 24.47 10.76
C GLN A 336 -16.39 23.01 10.80
N THR A 337 -16.17 22.41 9.63
CA THR A 337 -15.61 21.08 9.52
C THR A 337 -14.41 21.15 8.60
N LEU A 338 -13.25 20.70 9.10
CA LEU A 338 -11.97 20.90 8.44
C LEU A 338 -11.19 19.60 8.33
N ILE A 339 -10.32 19.53 7.33
CA ILE A 339 -9.12 18.68 7.38
C ILE A 339 -7.89 19.58 7.49
N GLU A 340 -6.88 19.14 8.25
CA GLU A 340 -5.65 19.89 8.53
C GLU A 340 -4.42 19.01 8.30
N LEU A 341 -3.37 19.62 7.74
CA LEU A 341 -2.00 19.13 7.72
C LEU A 341 -1.09 20.18 8.37
N ALA A 342 -0.43 19.83 9.47
CA ALA A 342 0.47 20.71 10.22
C ALA A 342 1.85 20.09 10.37
N PHE A 343 2.91 20.88 10.24
CA PHE A 343 4.27 20.46 10.54
C PHE A 343 4.68 20.97 11.92
N LEU A 344 5.41 20.17 12.69
CA LEU A 344 5.76 20.49 14.06
C LEU A 344 7.26 20.29 14.30
N ASP A 345 7.81 21.10 15.20
CA ASP A 345 9.19 20.97 15.66
C ASP A 345 9.37 19.84 16.69
N ALA A 346 10.59 19.68 17.21
CA ALA A 346 10.91 18.69 18.24
C ALA A 346 10.13 18.87 19.55
N GLY A 347 9.58 20.06 19.80
CA GLY A 347 8.76 20.39 20.95
C GLY A 347 7.25 20.21 20.71
N ASN A 348 6.85 19.64 19.57
CA ASN A 348 5.46 19.54 19.11
C ASN A 348 4.77 20.90 18.95
N VAL A 349 5.54 21.96 18.67
CA VAL A 349 4.99 23.27 18.31
C VAL A 349 4.81 23.34 16.81
N VAL A 350 3.64 23.80 16.36
CA VAL A 350 3.35 23.98 14.93
C VAL A 350 4.30 25.00 14.32
N ILE A 351 4.97 24.62 13.23
CA ILE A 351 5.82 25.48 12.43
C ILE A 351 4.99 26.10 11.31
N GLY A 352 4.94 27.43 11.26
CA GLY A 352 4.18 28.16 10.25
C GLY A 352 2.67 28.02 10.43
N THR A 353 1.94 28.11 9.32
CA THR A 353 0.48 27.99 9.29
C THR A 353 0.09 26.61 8.78
N PRO A 354 -0.75 25.84 9.49
CA PRO A 354 -1.27 24.57 8.98
C PRO A 354 -2.00 24.75 7.64
N VAL A 355 -1.83 23.78 6.75
CA VAL A 355 -2.60 23.71 5.51
C VAL A 355 -3.95 23.12 5.86
N THR A 356 -5.02 23.88 5.62
CA THR A 356 -6.38 23.49 5.99
C THR A 356 -7.33 23.60 4.80
N VAL A 357 -8.34 22.73 4.77
CA VAL A 357 -9.49 22.85 3.89
C VAL A 357 -10.75 22.88 4.74
N ASN A 358 -11.56 23.93 4.58
CA ASN A 358 -12.91 23.97 5.10
C ASN A 358 -13.85 23.26 4.12
N LEU A 359 -14.41 22.13 4.56
CA LEU A 359 -15.17 21.21 3.71
C LEU A 359 -16.43 21.88 3.14
N LYS A 360 -17.06 22.80 3.88
CA LYS A 360 -18.24 23.53 3.41
C LYS A 360 -17.89 24.38 2.19
N THR A 361 -16.81 25.16 2.31
CA THR A 361 -16.33 26.02 1.22
C THR A 361 -15.73 25.21 0.07
N ALA A 362 -15.27 23.99 0.33
CA ALA A 362 -14.80 23.04 -0.67
C ALA A 362 -15.92 22.25 -1.37
N GLY A 363 -17.18 22.57 -1.08
CA GLY A 363 -18.34 22.00 -1.78
C GLY A 363 -18.96 20.76 -1.13
N GLN A 364 -18.67 20.47 0.14
CA GLN A 364 -19.40 19.46 0.88
C GLN A 364 -20.85 19.89 1.11
N LEU A 365 -21.78 18.95 0.94
CA LEU A 365 -23.21 19.17 1.07
C LEU A 365 -23.84 18.20 2.07
N ASN A 366 -24.93 18.63 2.69
CA ASN A 366 -25.79 17.80 3.54
C ASN A 366 -26.71 16.90 2.70
N ASP A 367 -26.13 16.06 1.86
CA ASP A 367 -26.85 15.19 0.92
C ASP A 367 -26.56 13.70 1.14
N ASN A 368 -25.95 13.35 2.28
CA ASN A 368 -25.52 11.99 2.62
C ASN A 368 -24.57 11.35 1.58
N THR A 369 -23.89 12.15 0.77
CA THR A 369 -22.91 11.65 -0.20
C THR A 369 -21.49 11.77 0.35
N TRP A 370 -20.72 10.68 0.24
CA TRP A 370 -19.30 10.68 0.56
C TRP A 370 -18.50 11.44 -0.50
N ARG A 371 -17.63 12.35 -0.05
CA ARG A 371 -16.70 13.10 -0.90
C ARG A 371 -15.30 13.08 -0.29
N GLN A 372 -14.29 12.99 -1.13
CA GLN A 372 -12.89 13.02 -0.71
C GLN A 372 -12.36 14.45 -0.74
N TYR A 373 -11.54 14.78 0.24
CA TYR A 373 -10.82 16.04 0.32
C TYR A 373 -9.36 15.76 0.54
N SER A 374 -8.49 16.64 0.03
CA SER A 374 -7.06 16.55 0.24
C SER A 374 -6.41 17.91 0.45
N VAL A 375 -5.29 17.90 1.16
CA VAL A 375 -4.38 19.02 1.36
C VAL A 375 -2.95 18.56 1.10
N ASN A 376 -2.13 19.46 0.56
CA ASN A 376 -0.73 19.19 0.27
C ASN A 376 0.16 20.19 1.01
N GLY A 377 1.33 19.75 1.48
CA GLY A 377 2.28 20.60 2.16
C GLY A 377 3.70 20.05 2.12
N ILE A 378 4.69 20.93 1.98
CA ILE A 378 6.11 20.57 2.04
C ILE A 378 6.61 20.81 3.47
N ALA A 379 7.26 19.81 4.05
CA ALA A 379 7.79 19.91 5.41
C ALA A 379 8.89 20.99 5.49
N PRO A 380 8.70 22.07 6.28
CA PRO A 380 9.66 23.16 6.38
C PRO A 380 10.93 22.74 7.14
N ALA A 381 11.98 23.54 7.03
CA ALA A 381 13.18 23.37 7.85
C ALA A 381 12.83 23.36 9.35
N GLY A 382 13.39 22.39 10.08
CA GLY A 382 13.10 22.19 11.51
C GLY A 382 11.87 21.33 11.82
N ALA A 383 11.09 20.93 10.80
CA ALA A 383 10.01 19.96 10.99
C ALA A 383 10.57 18.60 11.41
N VAL A 384 10.12 18.13 12.58
CA VAL A 384 10.41 16.79 13.11
C VAL A 384 9.20 15.89 12.97
N ASN A 385 8.00 16.45 13.09
CA ASN A 385 6.74 15.73 13.02
C ASN A 385 5.78 16.38 12.01
N VAL A 386 4.84 15.58 11.52
CA VAL A 386 3.69 16.01 10.74
C VAL A 386 2.43 15.47 11.42
N ARG A 387 1.45 16.35 11.63
CA ARG A 387 0.15 16.03 12.22
C ARG A 387 -0.93 16.21 11.16
N VAL A 388 -1.81 15.23 11.07
CA VAL A 388 -3.06 15.35 10.33
C VAL A 388 -4.22 15.43 11.29
N SER A 389 -5.26 16.16 10.92
CA SER A 389 -6.45 16.31 11.76
C SER A 389 -7.74 16.31 10.94
N ALA A 390 -8.77 15.63 11.44
CA ALA A 390 -10.17 15.81 11.06
C ALA A 390 -10.88 16.58 12.19
N ILE A 391 -11.45 17.73 11.87
CA ILE A 391 -11.86 18.73 12.86
C ILE A 391 -13.33 19.10 12.67
N MET A 392 -14.04 19.23 13.78
CA MET A 392 -15.27 20.00 13.90
C MET A 392 -15.05 21.10 14.93
N ASN A 393 -15.14 22.35 14.52
CA ASN A 393 -15.17 23.49 15.43
C ASN A 393 -16.60 24.01 15.54
N ASP A 394 -16.95 24.48 16.72
CA ASP A 394 -18.23 25.09 17.05
C ASP A 394 -19.45 24.24 16.63
N GLY A 395 -19.39 22.94 16.86
CA GLY A 395 -20.49 22.01 16.60
C GLY A 395 -21.72 22.37 17.42
N VAL A 396 -22.86 22.55 16.75
CA VAL A 396 -24.13 22.88 17.41
C VAL A 396 -25.27 21.98 16.94
N ASN A 397 -26.21 21.71 17.85
CA ASN A 397 -27.47 21.04 17.56
C ASN A 397 -28.34 21.92 16.66
N SER A 398 -28.71 21.40 15.49
CA SER A 398 -29.56 22.11 14.52
C SER A 398 -31.05 22.05 14.87
N GLY A 399 -31.44 21.21 15.84
CA GLY A 399 -32.82 20.97 16.24
C GLY A 399 -33.57 19.95 15.38
N ALA A 400 -32.90 19.31 14.41
CA ALA A 400 -33.48 18.31 13.52
C ALA A 400 -32.54 17.12 13.30
N ASN A 401 -33.08 15.91 13.22
CA ASN A 401 -32.33 14.70 12.90
C ASN A 401 -32.60 14.27 11.45
N PRO A 402 -31.65 13.63 10.75
CA PRO A 402 -30.27 13.31 11.17
C PRO A 402 -29.32 14.53 11.01
N GLN A 403 -28.27 14.66 11.84
CA GLN A 403 -27.45 15.89 11.97
C GLN A 403 -25.97 15.66 12.35
N SER A 404 -25.37 14.60 11.86
CA SER A 404 -23.98 14.22 12.11
C SER A 404 -23.09 14.47 10.89
N ALA A 405 -21.78 14.51 11.12
CA ALA A 405 -20.79 14.37 10.07
C ALA A 405 -19.97 13.10 10.29
N PHE A 406 -19.41 12.60 9.21
CA PHE A 406 -18.59 11.40 9.22
C PHE A 406 -17.25 11.66 8.55
N PHE A 407 -16.24 10.96 9.03
CA PHE A 407 -14.94 10.82 8.37
C PHE A 407 -14.56 9.35 8.25
N ASP A 408 -13.93 8.99 7.15
CA ASP A 408 -13.41 7.64 6.94
C ASP A 408 -12.24 7.67 5.95
N ASP A 409 -11.52 6.55 5.85
CA ASP A 409 -10.45 6.34 4.87
C ASP A 409 -9.45 7.53 4.83
N LEU A 410 -8.88 7.88 5.98
CA LEU A 410 -7.80 8.86 6.02
C LEU A 410 -6.56 8.31 5.30
N SER A 411 -5.70 9.20 4.85
CA SER A 411 -4.40 8.81 4.30
C SER A 411 -3.43 9.97 4.35
N LEU A 412 -2.23 9.77 4.90
CA LEU A 412 -1.12 10.72 4.81
C LEU A 412 0.01 10.06 4.05
N THR A 413 0.41 10.69 2.96
CA THR A 413 1.46 10.14 2.11
C THR A 413 2.56 11.14 1.91
N LEU A 414 3.77 10.62 1.73
CA LEU A 414 4.96 11.41 1.48
C LEU A 414 5.41 11.07 0.06
N ALA A 415 5.22 11.98 -0.88
CA ALA A 415 5.78 11.86 -2.23
C ALA A 415 7.21 11.37 -2.12
N ALA A 416 7.58 10.36 -2.90
CA ALA A 416 8.98 9.95 -3.00
C ALA A 416 9.77 11.21 -3.25
N ALA A 417 10.72 11.53 -2.37
CA ALA A 417 11.59 12.67 -2.56
C ALA A 417 12.09 12.57 -4.00
N PRO A 418 11.90 13.61 -4.83
CA PRO A 418 12.37 13.58 -6.20
C PRO A 418 13.81 13.08 -6.14
N ALA A 419 14.12 12.05 -6.92
CA ALA A 419 15.41 11.40 -6.84
C ALA A 419 16.46 12.50 -6.96
N ASN A 420 17.27 12.67 -5.92
CA ASN A 420 18.33 13.67 -5.91
C ASN A 420 19.10 13.54 -7.23
N ASP A 421 19.00 14.55 -8.08
CA ASP A 421 19.49 14.52 -9.45
C ASP A 421 20.41 15.71 -9.65
N ALA A 422 21.69 15.43 -9.77
CA ALA A 422 22.73 16.43 -9.98
C ALA A 422 23.20 16.50 -11.44
N ASP A 423 22.55 15.77 -12.35
CA ASP A 423 22.79 15.83 -13.79
C ASP A 423 21.88 16.90 -14.40
N PHE A 424 22.25 18.16 -14.19
CA PHE A 424 21.40 19.29 -14.56
C PHE A 424 21.35 19.53 -16.08
N ASN A 425 22.30 18.98 -16.83
CA ASN A 425 22.30 19.06 -18.29
C ASN A 425 21.68 17.82 -18.97
N ASN A 426 21.33 16.79 -18.20
CA ASN A 426 20.77 15.51 -18.65
C ASN A 426 21.66 14.75 -19.65
N ASP A 427 22.99 14.85 -19.53
CA ASP A 427 23.95 14.12 -20.38
C ASP A 427 24.34 12.74 -19.81
N GLY A 428 23.75 12.37 -18.68
CA GLY A 428 23.91 11.09 -18.00
C GLY A 428 25.10 11.03 -17.05
N ILE A 429 25.87 12.11 -16.90
CA ILE A 429 27.10 12.16 -16.11
C ILE A 429 27.08 13.38 -15.21
N VAL A 430 27.21 13.19 -13.90
CA VAL A 430 27.37 14.31 -12.96
C VAL A 430 28.81 14.79 -12.98
N ASP A 431 29.08 15.90 -13.67
CA ASP A 431 30.43 16.45 -13.87
C ASP A 431 30.54 17.96 -13.58
N GLY A 432 31.66 18.56 -14.01
CA GLY A 432 31.93 19.98 -13.82
C GLY A 432 30.98 20.92 -14.58
N LYS A 433 30.31 20.46 -15.64
CA LYS A 433 29.28 21.24 -16.35
C LYS A 433 28.04 21.40 -15.48
N ASP A 434 27.67 20.37 -14.72
CA ASP A 434 26.57 20.45 -13.78
C ASP A 434 26.90 21.38 -12.63
N PHE A 435 28.13 21.34 -12.12
CA PHE A 435 28.58 22.32 -11.14
C PHE A 435 28.40 23.77 -11.62
N LEU A 436 28.69 24.04 -12.90
CA LEU A 436 28.48 25.36 -13.50
C LEU A 436 27.00 25.72 -13.69
N ILE A 437 26.10 24.73 -13.81
CA ILE A 437 24.65 24.97 -13.82
C ILE A 437 24.18 25.34 -12.41
N TRP A 438 24.54 24.55 -11.40
CA TRP A 438 24.26 24.88 -9.99
C TRP A 438 24.82 26.25 -9.61
N GLN A 439 26.07 26.55 -9.96
CA GLN A 439 26.71 27.82 -9.62
C GLN A 439 25.99 29.02 -10.26
N ARG A 440 25.41 28.85 -11.45
CA ARG A 440 24.61 29.89 -12.12
C ARG A 440 23.22 30.06 -11.50
N GLY A 441 22.62 28.99 -11.01
CA GLY A 441 21.33 29.03 -10.32
C GLY A 441 21.39 29.46 -8.86
N PHE A 442 22.57 29.38 -8.23
CA PHE A 442 22.76 29.61 -6.80
C PHE A 442 22.14 30.93 -6.32
N GLY A 443 21.27 30.84 -5.32
CA GLY A 443 20.51 31.97 -4.77
C GLY A 443 19.09 32.08 -5.32
N THR A 444 18.66 31.20 -6.23
CA THR A 444 17.24 31.09 -6.63
C THR A 444 16.43 30.63 -5.42
N ALA A 445 15.46 31.44 -4.99
CA ALA A 445 14.75 31.24 -3.73
C ALA A 445 13.50 30.33 -3.84
N ALA A 446 12.90 30.23 -5.02
CA ALA A 446 11.71 29.42 -5.30
C ALA A 446 11.53 29.21 -6.82
N GLY A 447 10.83 28.15 -7.21
CA GLY A 447 10.50 27.85 -8.62
C GLY A 447 11.67 27.37 -9.47
N ALA A 448 12.79 27.00 -8.83
CA ALA A 448 13.89 26.34 -9.51
C ALA A 448 13.46 24.96 -10.03
N THR A 449 14.17 24.51 -11.05
CA THR A 449 14.04 23.19 -11.65
C THR A 449 15.42 22.55 -11.69
N ASN A 450 15.48 21.23 -11.89
CA ASN A 450 16.76 20.52 -11.99
C ASN A 450 17.71 21.19 -13.01
N GLY A 451 17.22 21.59 -14.18
CA GLY A 451 18.03 22.25 -15.22
C GLY A 451 18.61 23.62 -14.85
N VAL A 452 18.23 24.19 -13.71
CA VAL A 452 18.84 25.41 -13.15
C VAL A 452 19.61 25.17 -11.86
N GLY A 453 19.80 23.91 -11.46
CA GLY A 453 20.66 23.53 -10.33
C GLY A 453 19.94 23.07 -9.07
N ASP A 454 18.63 22.85 -9.13
CA ASP A 454 17.83 22.33 -8.02
C ASP A 454 17.93 20.80 -7.97
N ALA A 455 18.88 20.31 -7.18
CA ALA A 455 19.24 18.90 -7.17
C ALA A 455 18.36 18.05 -6.28
N ASN A 456 17.75 18.67 -5.27
CA ASN A 456 16.85 18.03 -4.31
C ASN A 456 15.37 18.29 -4.64
N ALA A 457 15.11 19.07 -5.69
CA ALA A 457 13.79 19.51 -6.16
C ALA A 457 12.93 20.19 -5.07
N ASP A 458 13.59 20.98 -4.21
CA ASP A 458 12.96 21.82 -3.19
C ASP A 458 12.50 23.19 -3.72
N GLY A 459 12.75 23.46 -5.01
CA GLY A 459 12.40 24.69 -5.69
C GLY A 459 13.39 25.82 -5.45
N ALA A 460 14.46 25.62 -4.67
CA ALA A 460 15.54 26.56 -4.47
C ALA A 460 16.86 26.01 -5.01
N VAL A 461 17.85 26.89 -5.16
CA VAL A 461 19.23 26.47 -5.50
C VAL A 461 20.17 27.02 -4.45
N ASN A 462 20.62 26.13 -3.56
CA ASN A 462 21.35 26.49 -2.35
C ASN A 462 22.47 25.47 -2.03
N ALA A 463 23.00 25.50 -0.81
CA ALA A 463 24.11 24.65 -0.39
C ALA A 463 23.72 23.16 -0.25
N ALA A 464 22.43 22.86 -0.07
CA ALA A 464 21.90 21.50 -0.07
C ALA A 464 22.09 20.85 -1.45
N ASP A 465 21.80 21.57 -2.53
CA ASP A 465 21.98 21.08 -3.91
C ASP A 465 23.44 20.84 -4.26
N LEU A 466 24.33 21.70 -3.76
CA LEU A 466 25.77 21.49 -3.88
C LEU A 466 26.23 20.21 -3.18
N THR A 467 25.60 19.88 -2.06
CA THR A 467 25.92 18.65 -1.31
C THR A 467 25.51 17.44 -2.14
N VAL A 468 24.32 17.47 -2.74
CA VAL A 468 23.87 16.43 -3.69
C VAL A 468 24.82 16.28 -4.88
N TRP A 469 25.26 17.38 -5.48
CA TRP A 469 26.23 17.33 -6.58
C TRP A 469 27.56 16.71 -6.15
N LYS A 470 28.09 17.07 -4.97
CA LYS A 470 29.34 16.48 -4.43
C LYS A 470 29.21 14.98 -4.22
N ASP A 471 28.07 14.53 -3.68
CA ASP A 471 27.83 13.12 -3.40
C ASP A 471 27.69 12.28 -4.67
N ARG A 472 27.28 12.89 -5.78
CA ARG A 472 27.05 12.23 -7.06
C ARG A 472 28.14 12.48 -8.10
N PHE A 473 29.13 13.34 -7.82
CA PHE A 473 30.18 13.68 -8.76
C PHE A 473 30.92 12.44 -9.28
N GLY A 474 30.96 12.27 -10.60
CA GLY A 474 31.56 11.14 -11.28
C GLY A 474 30.73 9.84 -11.25
N GLN A 475 29.51 9.86 -10.71
CA GLN A 475 28.56 8.76 -10.82
C GLN A 475 27.67 8.93 -12.06
N PRO A 476 27.28 7.83 -12.73
CA PRO A 476 26.22 7.87 -13.74
C PRO A 476 24.91 8.32 -13.09
N SER A 477 24.14 9.19 -13.74
CA SER A 477 22.81 9.56 -13.25
C SER A 477 21.90 8.32 -13.24
N ALA A 478 21.00 8.22 -12.26
CA ALA A 478 20.01 7.15 -12.18
C ALA A 478 18.96 7.38 -13.27
N ALA A 479 19.27 6.95 -14.50
CA ALA A 479 18.40 7.13 -15.64
C ALA A 479 17.03 6.49 -15.37
N ALA A 480 15.96 7.29 -15.48
CA ALA A 480 14.62 6.76 -15.65
C ALA A 480 14.63 5.82 -16.88
N ALA A 481 14.13 4.60 -16.72
CA ALA A 481 14.05 3.64 -17.81
C ALA A 481 13.21 4.26 -18.95
N VAL A 482 13.86 4.64 -20.05
CA VAL A 482 13.17 5.08 -21.26
C VAL A 482 12.49 3.86 -21.84
N GLN A 483 11.19 3.73 -21.61
CA GLN A 483 10.37 2.72 -22.24
C GLN A 483 10.41 2.97 -23.75
N ALA A 484 10.90 2.00 -24.52
CA ALA A 484 10.88 2.08 -25.97
C ALA A 484 9.43 2.29 -26.42
N VAL A 485 9.15 3.45 -27.01
CA VAL A 485 7.86 3.72 -27.66
C VAL A 485 7.71 2.68 -28.78
N PRO A 486 6.70 1.79 -28.73
CA PRO A 486 6.45 0.89 -29.84
C PRO A 486 6.14 1.73 -31.08
N GLU A 487 6.95 1.58 -32.13
CA GLU A 487 6.65 2.26 -33.40
C GLU A 487 5.24 1.83 -33.85
N PRO A 488 4.39 2.78 -34.29
CA PRO A 488 3.04 2.45 -34.71
C PRO A 488 3.09 1.44 -35.87
N ALA A 489 2.42 0.30 -35.71
CA ALA A 489 2.35 -0.79 -36.68
C ALA A 489 1.72 -0.40 -38.05
N SER A 490 1.43 0.88 -38.27
CA SER A 490 0.87 1.44 -39.50
C SER A 490 1.83 1.35 -40.70
N LEU A 491 3.16 1.38 -40.48
CA LEU A 491 4.12 1.20 -41.57
C LEU A 491 4.24 -0.26 -42.05
N ALA A 492 4.12 -1.24 -41.13
CA ALA A 492 4.06 -2.65 -41.50
C ALA A 492 2.79 -2.98 -42.30
N GLY A 493 1.65 -2.36 -41.94
CA GLY A 493 0.40 -2.48 -42.68
C GLY A 493 0.47 -1.90 -44.10
N ALA A 494 1.16 -0.78 -44.30
CA ALA A 494 1.31 -0.15 -45.61
C ALA A 494 2.14 -1.00 -46.59
N CYS A 495 3.18 -1.69 -46.11
CA CYS A 495 4.00 -2.58 -46.94
C CYS A 495 3.24 -3.84 -47.39
N VAL A 496 2.36 -4.39 -46.54
CA VAL A 496 1.54 -5.56 -46.90
C VAL A 496 0.41 -5.18 -47.88
N ALA A 497 -0.19 -4.00 -47.72
CA ALA A 497 -1.22 -3.50 -48.64
C ALA A 497 -0.66 -3.26 -50.06
N LEU A 498 0.56 -2.74 -50.19
CA LEU A 498 1.22 -2.54 -51.49
C LEU A 498 1.58 -3.88 -52.17
N ALA A 499 1.96 -4.91 -51.40
CA ALA A 499 2.23 -6.24 -51.95
C ALA A 499 0.96 -6.93 -52.48
N LEU A 500 -0.20 -6.73 -51.85
CA LEU A 500 -1.48 -7.33 -52.25
C LEU A 500 -2.10 -6.67 -53.50
N ILE A 501 -1.87 -5.36 -53.70
CA ILE A 501 -2.30 -4.65 -54.92
C ILE A 501 -1.44 -5.03 -56.14
N GLY A 502 -0.16 -5.35 -55.92
CA GLY A 502 0.74 -5.86 -56.97
C GLY A 502 0.36 -7.24 -57.50
N TYR A 503 -0.20 -8.11 -56.66
CA TYR A 503 -0.56 -9.48 -57.04
C TYR A 503 -1.87 -9.57 -57.84
N SER A 504 -2.85 -8.72 -57.54
CA SER A 504 -4.16 -8.73 -58.22
C SER A 504 -4.13 -8.17 -59.64
N SER A 505 -3.17 -7.29 -59.96
CA SER A 505 -3.05 -6.68 -61.30
C SER A 505 -2.37 -7.57 -62.36
N ARG A 506 -1.71 -8.68 -61.96
CA ARG A 506 -1.09 -9.64 -62.89
C ARG A 506 -2.03 -10.74 -63.39
N GLY A 507 -3.20 -10.94 -62.75
CA GLY A 507 -4.13 -12.04 -63.06
C GLY A 507 -5.15 -11.79 -64.18
N GLN A 508 -5.32 -10.54 -64.66
CA GLN A 508 -6.42 -10.19 -65.57
C GLN A 508 -6.02 -9.86 -67.03
N ARG A 509 -4.76 -10.06 -67.45
CA ARG A 509 -4.33 -9.82 -68.84
C ARG A 509 -4.17 -11.07 -69.73
N GLY A 510 -4.72 -12.21 -69.33
CA GLY A 510 -4.47 -13.50 -70.01
C GLY A 510 -5.67 -14.25 -70.59
N ARG A 511 -6.83 -13.62 -70.85
CA ARG A 511 -7.98 -14.32 -71.46
C ARG A 511 -8.79 -13.44 -72.41
N ARG A 512 -8.27 -13.27 -73.63
CA ARG A 512 -9.06 -12.99 -74.84
C ARG A 512 -8.66 -14.01 -75.89
N SER A 513 -9.63 -14.79 -76.37
CA SER A 513 -9.49 -15.70 -77.51
C SER A 513 -10.72 -15.54 -78.40
N ASN A 514 -10.46 -15.33 -79.69
CA ASN A 514 -11.36 -15.35 -80.85
C ASN A 514 -12.46 -14.30 -80.92
#